data_AF-A0A9P6E192-F1
#
_entry.id   AF-A0A9P6E192-F1
#
_cell.length_a   1.000
_cell.length_b   1.000
_cell.length_c   1.000
_cell.angle_alpha   90.00
_cell.angle_beta   90.00
_cell.angle_gamma   90.00
#
_symmetry.space_group_name_H-M   'P 1'
#
loop_
_entity.id
_entity.type
_entity.pdbx_description
1 polymer ?
#
loop_
_entity_poly.entity_id
_entity_poly.type
_entity_poly.pdbx_seq_one_letter_code
_entity_poly.pdbx_strand_id
1 'polypeptide(L)'
;MMLALASRKPWRTLLQSMDSWPFQRDAEIEANTYSPVYNEFGVPRLWAFQSLGDNSRFVNGASPWDPFKTEVTTRKPELRVHRHLYYSTVGKPLYNCKTPYELIECILHAMIGHFNVFRKSNALHRDVSEGNILLVDEAVTGVDVFDELFGSNFEYLPMRCQGNLIDGDLAKHMGDRKAPEAGESISGTIPFMSINLLTRWTAKNPIYHNPNDDLESGIWVAMLCGLEQSIKYGASNQEKFWLTALP
;
A
#
# COMPACT_ATOMS: atom_id res chain seq x y z
N MET A 1 -15.93 -12.55 -0.17
CA MET A 1 -16.85 -12.73 -1.32
C MET A 1 -17.43 -11.36 -1.65
N MET A 2 -16.88 -10.66 -2.64
CA MET A 2 -17.29 -9.29 -3.00
C MET A 2 -18.28 -9.30 -4.16
N LEU A 3 -19.44 -8.71 -3.96
CA LEU A 3 -20.44 -8.40 -5.00
C LEU A 3 -20.67 -6.89 -4.94
N ALA A 4 -20.14 -6.15 -5.92
CA ALA A 4 -20.42 -4.73 -6.09
C ALA A 4 -21.20 -4.53 -7.39
N LEU A 5 -22.52 -4.51 -7.30
CA LEU A 5 -23.42 -3.98 -8.32
C LEU A 5 -23.97 -2.65 -7.80
N ALA A 6 -23.58 -1.52 -8.38
CA ALA A 6 -24.32 -0.28 -8.21
C ALA A 6 -24.03 0.70 -9.35
N SER A 7 -25.08 1.08 -10.09
CA SER A 7 -25.03 2.19 -11.05
C SER A 7 -24.92 3.53 -10.32
N ARG A 8 -24.05 4.41 -10.81
CA ARG A 8 -23.74 5.72 -10.19
C ARG A 8 -24.85 6.74 -10.48
N LYS A 9 -25.40 7.37 -9.44
CA LYS A 9 -26.27 8.57 -9.51
C LYS A 9 -25.50 9.79 -8.95
N PRO A 10 -25.69 11.00 -9.50
CA PRO A 10 -24.81 12.16 -9.29
C PRO A 10 -24.79 12.79 -7.89
N TRP A 11 -25.65 12.37 -6.97
CA TRP A 11 -25.73 12.85 -5.57
C TRP A 11 -25.27 11.81 -4.54
N ARG A 12 -24.56 10.77 -4.97
CA ARG A 12 -24.03 9.73 -4.07
C ARG A 12 -22.51 9.67 -4.18
N THR A 13 -21.82 10.08 -3.12
CA THR A 13 -20.40 9.76 -2.95
C THR A 13 -20.30 8.28 -2.59
N LEU A 14 -19.60 7.50 -3.42
CA LEU A 14 -19.28 6.12 -3.10
C LEU A 14 -18.12 6.14 -2.11
N LEU A 15 -18.32 5.52 -0.94
CA LEU A 15 -17.26 5.32 0.05
C LEU A 15 -16.99 3.82 0.16
N GLN A 16 -15.71 3.45 0.22
CA GLN A 16 -15.27 2.12 0.58
C GLN A 16 -14.97 2.10 2.07
N SER A 17 -15.65 1.22 2.81
CA SER A 17 -15.35 0.96 4.21
C SER A 17 -14.38 -0.22 4.33
N MET A 18 -13.38 -0.08 5.19
CA MET A 18 -12.44 -1.14 5.54
C MET A 18 -12.44 -1.31 7.05
N ASP A 19 -12.72 -2.54 7.49
CA ASP A 19 -12.77 -2.93 8.90
C ASP A 19 -11.57 -3.82 9.24
N SER A 20 -10.84 -3.49 10.31
CA SER A 20 -9.66 -4.24 10.74
C SER A 20 -9.52 -4.30 12.26
N TRP A 21 -8.69 -5.23 12.75
CA TRP A 21 -8.33 -5.38 14.17
C TRP A 21 -6.82 -5.24 14.39
N PRO A 22 -6.24 -4.04 14.14
CA PRO A 22 -4.82 -3.78 14.37
C PRO A 22 -4.49 -3.83 15.86
N PHE A 23 -3.19 -3.90 16.18
CA PHE A 23 -2.74 -3.69 17.55
C PHE A 23 -3.20 -2.31 18.04
N GLN A 24 -3.57 -2.22 19.32
CA GLN A 24 -4.07 -0.96 19.89
C GLN A 24 -3.10 0.22 19.68
N ARG A 25 -1.79 -0.05 19.74
CA ARG A 25 -0.74 0.96 19.50
C ARG A 25 -0.57 1.38 18.04
N ASP A 26 -1.00 0.52 17.11
CA ASP A 26 -0.76 0.66 15.68
C ASP A 26 -2.05 1.08 14.93
N ALA A 27 -3.18 1.16 15.65
CA ALA A 27 -4.50 1.39 15.07
C ALA A 27 -4.62 2.67 14.26
N GLU A 28 -3.94 3.73 14.66
CA GLU A 28 -4.05 5.04 14.00
C GLU A 28 -2.94 5.29 12.98
N ILE A 29 -2.00 4.36 12.78
CA ILE A 29 -0.83 4.56 11.90
C ILE A 29 -1.26 4.89 10.46
N GLU A 30 -2.14 4.08 9.89
CA GLU A 30 -2.63 4.26 8.52
C GLU A 30 -3.34 5.61 8.36
N ALA A 31 -4.21 5.95 9.32
CA ALA A 31 -4.93 7.22 9.33
C ALA A 31 -3.98 8.43 9.45
N ASN A 32 -2.99 8.36 10.35
CA ASN A 32 -2.00 9.42 10.54
C ASN A 32 -1.05 9.56 9.35
N THR A 33 -0.83 8.48 8.60
CA THR A 33 0.00 8.49 7.38
C THR A 33 -0.71 9.21 6.24
N TYR A 34 -1.99 8.90 5.99
CA TYR A 34 -2.72 9.40 4.81
C TYR A 34 -3.53 10.68 5.05
N SER A 35 -4.02 10.95 6.26
CA SER A 35 -4.83 12.15 6.55
C SER A 35 -4.13 13.46 6.19
N PRO A 36 -2.81 13.65 6.40
CA PRO A 36 -2.13 14.91 6.03
C PRO A 36 -1.98 15.11 4.51
N VAL A 37 -2.07 14.03 3.73
CA VAL A 37 -1.73 13.98 2.30
C VAL A 37 -2.91 13.51 1.43
N TYR A 38 -4.12 13.57 1.96
CA TYR A 38 -5.35 13.03 1.34
C TYR A 38 -5.70 13.62 -0.03
N ASN A 39 -5.13 14.79 -0.39
CA ASN A 39 -5.36 15.47 -1.66
C ASN A 39 -4.15 15.42 -2.62
N GLU A 40 -3.12 14.66 -2.26
CA GLU A 40 -1.91 14.51 -3.08
C GLU A 40 -2.11 13.50 -4.21
N PHE A 41 -1.32 13.66 -5.28
CA PHE A 41 -1.33 12.74 -6.41
C PHE A 41 -0.86 11.33 -5.99
N GLY A 42 -1.58 10.28 -6.42
CA GLY A 42 -1.23 8.88 -6.13
C GLY A 42 -1.55 8.42 -4.70
N VAL A 43 -2.17 9.26 -3.88
CA VAL A 43 -2.47 8.97 -2.48
C VAL A 43 -3.96 8.64 -2.30
N PRO A 44 -4.33 7.59 -1.54
CA PRO A 44 -5.73 7.30 -1.23
C PRO A 44 -6.36 8.41 -0.40
N ARG A 45 -7.58 8.81 -0.79
CA ARG A 45 -8.34 9.84 -0.10
C ARG A 45 -9.10 9.22 1.06
N LEU A 46 -8.48 9.26 2.24
CA LEU A 46 -9.13 8.91 3.50
C LEU A 46 -10.13 10.02 3.89
N TRP A 47 -11.40 9.65 4.03
CA TRP A 47 -12.49 10.57 4.37
C TRP A 47 -12.72 10.67 5.88
N ALA A 48 -12.68 9.53 6.56
CA ALA A 48 -12.86 9.43 8.00
C ALA A 48 -12.26 8.12 8.53
N PHE A 49 -11.95 8.10 9.82
CA PHE A 49 -11.58 6.89 10.54
C PHE A 49 -12.22 6.87 11.92
N GLN A 50 -12.46 5.67 12.46
CA GLN A 50 -12.97 5.47 13.80
C GLN A 50 -12.35 4.24 14.43
N SER A 51 -11.73 4.41 15.60
CA SER A 51 -11.25 3.31 16.44
C SER A 51 -12.26 3.06 17.56
N LEU A 52 -12.92 1.91 17.54
CA LEU A 52 -13.88 1.49 18.55
C LEU A 52 -13.11 0.77 19.66
N GLY A 53 -12.72 1.54 20.68
CA GLY A 53 -11.94 1.06 21.83
C GLY A 53 -12.74 0.36 22.93
N ASP A 54 -13.92 -0.20 22.62
CA ASP A 54 -14.69 -0.93 23.63
C ASP A 54 -14.07 -2.30 23.92
N ASN A 55 -13.04 -2.26 24.76
CA ASN A 55 -12.36 -3.43 25.29
C ASN A 55 -13.23 -4.21 26.30
N SER A 56 -14.47 -3.75 26.61
CA SER A 56 -15.34 -4.43 27.58
C SER A 56 -15.78 -5.83 27.14
N ARG A 57 -15.64 -6.16 25.84
CA ARG A 57 -15.96 -7.48 25.28
C ARG A 57 -14.80 -8.47 25.35
N PHE A 58 -13.56 -8.01 25.51
CA PHE A 58 -12.43 -8.90 25.80
C PHE A 58 -12.43 -9.15 27.31
N VAL A 59 -13.00 -10.28 27.67
CA VAL A 59 -13.34 -10.72 29.03
C VAL A 59 -12.23 -10.39 30.03
N ASN A 60 -12.55 -9.66 31.11
CA ASN A 60 -11.70 -9.62 32.29
C ASN A 60 -11.44 -11.08 32.74
N GLY A 61 -10.20 -11.55 32.60
CA GLY A 61 -9.82 -12.95 32.88
C GLY A 61 -9.60 -13.83 31.65
N ALA A 62 -9.64 -13.29 30.43
CA ALA A 62 -9.24 -14.01 29.22
C ALA A 62 -7.77 -14.45 29.32
N SER A 63 -7.56 -15.76 29.46
CA SER A 63 -6.23 -16.37 29.38
C SER A 63 -5.92 -16.71 27.92
N PRO A 64 -4.68 -16.53 27.45
CA PRO A 64 -4.29 -16.94 26.09
C PRO A 64 -4.67 -18.39 25.85
N TRP A 65 -5.49 -18.64 24.82
CA TRP A 65 -5.92 -19.98 24.48
C TRP A 65 -4.79 -20.66 23.69
N ASP A 66 -4.12 -21.63 24.30
CA ASP A 66 -3.19 -22.52 23.61
C ASP A 66 -3.92 -23.85 23.32
N PRO A 67 -4.23 -24.18 22.05
CA PRO A 67 -4.88 -25.44 21.70
C PRO A 67 -4.09 -26.69 22.11
N PHE A 68 -2.81 -26.54 22.42
CA PHE A 68 -1.87 -27.63 22.63
C PHE A 68 -1.11 -27.56 23.97
N LYS A 69 -1.33 -26.52 24.79
CA LYS A 69 -0.75 -26.44 26.15
C LYS A 69 -1.79 -26.06 27.19
N THR A 70 -1.83 -26.84 28.26
CA THR A 70 -2.64 -26.62 29.45
C THR A 70 -2.05 -25.61 30.45
N GLU A 71 -0.85 -25.07 30.18
CA GLU A 71 -0.21 -24.11 31.06
C GLU A 71 -0.57 -22.67 30.71
N VAL A 72 -1.02 -21.91 31.70
CA VAL A 72 -1.31 -20.48 31.59
C VAL A 72 -0.02 -19.75 31.22
N THR A 73 0.06 -19.25 30.00
CA THR A 73 1.22 -18.45 29.59
C THR A 73 1.21 -17.11 30.33
N THR A 74 2.37 -16.68 30.85
CA THR A 74 2.55 -15.35 31.50
C THR A 74 2.65 -14.20 30.49
N ARG A 75 2.43 -14.48 29.19
CA ARG A 75 2.53 -13.48 28.13
C ARG A 75 1.35 -12.52 28.26
N LYS A 76 1.66 -11.22 28.31
CA LYS A 76 0.63 -10.18 28.24
C LYS A 76 -0.18 -10.38 26.96
N PRO A 77 -1.52 -10.39 27.03
CA PRO A 77 -2.35 -10.54 25.84
C PRO A 77 -2.11 -9.39 24.87
N GLU A 78 -2.09 -9.70 23.59
CA GLU A 78 -2.03 -8.71 22.52
C GLU A 78 -3.39 -8.02 22.41
N LEU A 79 -3.45 -6.73 22.78
CA LEU A 79 -4.66 -5.94 22.69
C LEU A 79 -4.86 -5.44 21.26
N ARG A 80 -6.04 -5.73 20.71
CA ARG A 80 -6.48 -5.29 19.39
C ARG A 80 -7.74 -4.46 19.52
N VAL A 81 -7.84 -3.41 18.73
CA VAL A 81 -9.02 -2.53 18.68
C VAL A 81 -9.68 -2.66 17.33
N HIS A 82 -11.01 -2.61 17.31
CA HIS A 82 -11.73 -2.59 16.05
C HIS A 82 -11.59 -1.20 15.42
N ARG A 83 -11.19 -1.15 14.15
CA ARG A 83 -10.99 0.10 13.41
C ARG A 83 -11.81 0.09 12.13
N HIS A 84 -12.49 1.19 11.86
CA HIS A 84 -13.17 1.47 10.60
C HIS A 84 -12.42 2.59 9.87
N LEU A 85 -12.08 2.37 8.61
CA LEU A 85 -11.56 3.38 7.69
C LEU A 85 -12.54 3.60 6.54
N TYR A 86 -12.77 4.86 6.17
CA TYR A 86 -13.66 5.23 5.09
C TYR A 86 -12.86 5.97 4.01
N TYR A 87 -12.69 5.32 2.87
CA TYR A 87 -12.01 5.90 1.71
C TYR A 87 -13.03 6.38 0.68
N SER A 88 -12.82 7.55 0.10
CA SER A 88 -13.56 7.96 -1.11
C SER A 88 -12.88 7.50 -2.39
N THR A 89 -11.59 7.13 -2.32
CA THR A 89 -10.91 6.43 -3.41
C THR A 89 -11.51 5.04 -3.54
N VAL A 90 -12.06 4.73 -4.71
CA VAL A 90 -12.56 3.40 -5.06
C VAL A 90 -11.87 2.95 -6.34
N GLY A 91 -11.24 1.80 -6.27
CA GLY A 91 -10.50 1.22 -7.38
C GLY A 91 -10.72 -0.28 -7.52
N LYS A 92 -10.04 -0.86 -8.50
CA LYS A 92 -9.94 -2.29 -8.74
C LYS A 92 -8.53 -2.74 -8.40
N PRO A 93 -8.33 -4.03 -8.06
CA PRO A 93 -6.98 -4.57 -7.90
C PRO A 93 -6.12 -4.41 -9.14
N LEU A 94 -4.80 -4.37 -8.97
CA LEU A 94 -3.83 -4.17 -10.04
C LEU A 94 -3.98 -5.18 -11.22
N TYR A 95 -4.34 -6.43 -10.94
CA TYR A 95 -4.52 -7.46 -11.98
C TYR A 95 -5.69 -7.19 -12.96
N ASN A 96 -6.53 -6.17 -12.68
CA ASN A 96 -7.60 -5.73 -13.57
C ASN A 96 -7.10 -4.83 -14.71
N CYS A 97 -5.85 -4.38 -14.70
CA CYS A 97 -5.24 -3.68 -15.82
C CYS A 97 -5.33 -4.54 -17.11
N LYS A 98 -5.69 -3.89 -18.21
CA LYS A 98 -5.94 -4.52 -19.52
C LYS A 98 -4.70 -4.53 -20.40
N THR A 99 -3.84 -3.52 -20.25
CA THR A 99 -2.63 -3.38 -21.07
C THR A 99 -1.40 -3.23 -20.17
N PRO A 100 -0.21 -3.63 -20.66
CA PRO A 100 1.04 -3.40 -19.94
C PRO A 100 1.33 -1.92 -19.72
N TYR A 101 0.89 -1.06 -20.64
CA TYR A 101 0.97 0.39 -20.47
C TYR A 101 0.16 0.86 -19.24
N GLU A 102 -1.11 0.45 -19.14
CA GLU A 102 -1.98 0.78 -18.00
C GLU A 102 -1.42 0.22 -16.68
N LEU A 103 -0.80 -0.97 -16.72
CA LEU A 103 -0.14 -1.56 -15.56
C LEU A 103 1.03 -0.71 -15.07
N ILE A 104 1.97 -0.38 -15.97
CA ILE A 104 3.16 0.40 -15.63
C ILE A 104 2.78 1.82 -15.24
N GLU A 105 1.80 2.43 -15.90
CA GLU A 105 1.25 3.73 -15.54
C GLU A 105 0.62 3.71 -14.13
N CYS A 106 -0.17 2.68 -13.81
CA CYS A 106 -0.76 2.49 -12.48
C CYS A 106 0.32 2.34 -11.39
N ILE A 107 1.33 1.51 -11.62
CA ILE A 107 2.43 1.31 -10.65
C ILE A 107 3.22 2.61 -10.47
N LEU A 108 3.53 3.32 -11.56
CA LEU A 108 4.21 4.60 -11.52
C LEU A 108 3.43 5.63 -10.69
N HIS A 109 2.13 5.75 -10.92
CA HIS A 109 1.28 6.66 -10.14
C HIS A 109 1.24 6.31 -8.65
N ALA A 110 1.16 5.02 -8.32
CA ALA A 110 1.20 4.56 -6.93
C ALA A 110 2.55 4.89 -6.26
N MET A 111 3.66 4.77 -6.99
CA MET A 111 4.99 5.11 -6.47
C MET A 111 5.19 6.63 -6.32
N ILE A 112 4.59 7.44 -7.18
CA ILE A 112 4.57 8.91 -6.97
C ILE A 112 3.72 9.26 -5.75
N GLY A 113 2.63 8.53 -5.51
CA GLY A 113 1.87 8.59 -4.27
C GLY A 113 2.71 8.30 -3.04
N HIS A 114 3.47 7.21 -3.06
CA HIS A 114 4.43 6.87 -2.02
C HIS A 114 5.45 7.99 -1.78
N PHE A 115 6.00 8.57 -2.85
CA PHE A 115 6.92 9.70 -2.74
C PHE A 115 6.27 10.92 -2.05
N ASN A 116 5.01 11.23 -2.38
CA ASN A 116 4.26 12.30 -1.72
C ASN A 116 4.03 12.02 -0.23
N VAL A 117 3.67 10.78 0.14
CA VAL A 117 3.55 10.34 1.53
C VAL A 117 4.89 10.48 2.26
N PHE A 118 5.98 10.03 1.65
CA PHE A 118 7.32 10.11 2.22
C PHE A 118 7.75 11.57 2.45
N ARG A 119 7.56 12.45 1.45
CA ARG A 119 7.97 13.85 1.54
C ARG A 119 7.15 14.66 2.55
N LYS A 120 5.83 14.45 2.61
CA LYS A 120 4.90 15.30 3.39
C LYS A 120 4.52 14.71 4.75
N SER A 121 4.37 13.39 4.85
CA SER A 121 4.07 12.69 6.11
C SER A 121 5.31 12.06 6.77
N ASN A 122 6.47 12.11 6.10
CA ASN A 122 7.74 11.55 6.61
C ASN A 122 7.59 10.07 7.00
N ALA A 123 6.86 9.30 6.19
CA ALA A 123 6.51 7.91 6.46
C ALA A 123 6.96 6.98 5.33
N LEU A 124 7.43 5.78 5.71
CA LEU A 124 7.65 4.66 4.80
C LEU A 124 6.44 3.73 4.82
N HIS A 125 6.16 3.05 3.71
CA HIS A 125 5.02 2.13 3.59
C HIS A 125 5.34 0.74 4.14
N ARG A 126 6.50 0.17 3.77
CA ARG A 126 7.03 -1.12 4.26
C ARG A 126 6.21 -2.36 3.88
N ASP A 127 5.26 -2.22 2.95
CA ASP A 127 4.50 -3.34 2.39
C ASP A 127 3.97 -3.00 0.99
N VAL A 128 4.87 -2.57 0.12
CA VAL A 128 4.52 -2.36 -1.29
C VAL A 128 4.38 -3.73 -1.95
N SER A 129 3.19 -4.04 -2.45
CA SER A 129 2.87 -5.29 -3.11
C SER A 129 1.79 -5.07 -4.17
N GLU A 130 1.59 -6.01 -5.08
CA GLU A 130 0.51 -5.93 -6.08
C GLU A 130 -0.89 -5.84 -5.45
N GLY A 131 -1.08 -6.42 -4.27
CA GLY A 131 -2.36 -6.41 -3.54
C GLY A 131 -2.68 -5.04 -2.93
N ASN A 132 -1.65 -4.24 -2.69
CA ASN A 132 -1.75 -2.93 -2.07
C ASN A 132 -1.76 -1.79 -3.09
N ILE A 133 -1.76 -2.10 -4.39
CA ILE A 133 -1.91 -1.09 -5.46
C ILE A 133 -3.29 -1.22 -6.09
N LEU A 134 -4.05 -0.12 -6.05
CA LEU A 134 -5.37 -0.02 -6.67
C LEU A 134 -5.33 0.76 -7.99
N LEU A 135 -5.90 0.17 -9.03
CA LEU A 135 -6.28 0.83 -10.28
C LEU A 135 -7.54 1.67 -10.05
N VAL A 136 -7.43 3.00 -10.12
CA VAL A 136 -8.52 3.92 -9.78
C VAL A 136 -9.27 4.37 -11.03
N ASP A 137 -10.61 4.27 -10.99
CA ASP A 137 -11.48 4.64 -12.14
C ASP A 137 -11.67 6.17 -12.26
N GLU A 138 -11.54 6.92 -11.16
CA GLU A 138 -11.68 8.38 -11.11
C GLU A 138 -10.41 9.07 -10.66
N ALA A 139 -10.01 10.04 -11.46
CA ALA A 139 -8.65 10.49 -11.45
C ALA A 139 -8.53 11.85 -10.77
N VAL A 140 -7.70 11.91 -9.73
CA VAL A 140 -7.34 13.16 -9.09
C VAL A 140 -6.31 13.85 -9.97
N THR A 141 -6.62 15.05 -10.46
CA THR A 141 -5.63 15.94 -11.09
C THR A 141 -4.76 16.54 -10.00
N GLY A 142 -3.54 16.02 -9.84
CA GLY A 142 -2.47 16.67 -9.09
C GLY A 142 -1.52 17.31 -10.09
N VAL A 143 -1.45 18.65 -10.09
CA VAL A 143 -0.80 19.43 -11.16
C VAL A 143 0.68 19.70 -10.84
N ASP A 144 1.11 19.57 -9.59
CA ASP A 144 2.37 20.20 -9.15
C ASP A 144 3.60 19.26 -9.10
N VAL A 145 3.41 17.93 -9.07
CA VAL A 145 4.52 17.00 -8.76
C VAL A 145 5.36 16.64 -10.00
N PHE A 146 4.75 16.62 -11.18
CA PHE A 146 5.46 16.22 -12.41
C PHE A 146 6.44 17.29 -12.90
N ASP A 147 6.06 18.56 -12.79
CA ASP A 147 6.93 19.66 -13.16
C ASP A 147 8.18 19.73 -12.24
N GLU A 148 8.03 19.38 -10.97
CA GLU A 148 9.14 19.33 -10.00
C GLU A 148 10.07 18.13 -10.26
N LEU A 149 9.53 16.95 -10.56
CA LEU A 149 10.31 15.72 -10.71
C LEU A 149 10.94 15.54 -12.10
N PHE A 150 10.23 15.93 -13.16
CA PHE A 150 10.61 15.64 -14.55
C PHE A 150 10.88 16.90 -15.38
N GLY A 151 10.66 18.08 -14.81
CA GLY A 151 10.80 19.37 -15.49
C GLY A 151 9.70 19.61 -16.52
N SER A 152 9.58 20.85 -16.98
CA SER A 152 8.59 21.29 -17.98
C SER A 152 8.74 20.67 -19.38
N ASN A 153 9.69 19.75 -19.58
CA ASN A 153 9.93 19.09 -20.87
C ASN A 153 9.02 17.88 -21.12
N PHE A 154 8.29 17.42 -20.10
CA PHE A 154 7.29 16.36 -20.26
C PHE A 154 5.92 16.99 -20.58
N GLU A 155 5.73 17.39 -21.85
CA GLU A 155 4.50 18.05 -22.34
C GLU A 155 3.28 17.11 -22.45
N TYR A 156 3.46 15.83 -22.08
CA TYR A 156 2.41 14.82 -22.04
C TYR A 156 2.17 14.43 -20.60
N LEU A 157 1.03 14.84 -20.04
CA LEU A 157 0.00 13.93 -19.54
C LEU A 157 -1.09 14.79 -18.85
N PRO A 158 -2.34 14.78 -19.32
CA PRO A 158 -3.46 15.26 -18.52
C PRO A 158 -3.65 14.25 -17.39
N MET A 159 -2.95 14.45 -16.28
CA MET A 159 -2.69 13.40 -15.29
C MET A 159 -3.90 13.09 -14.43
N ARG A 160 -4.73 12.26 -15.03
CA ARG A 160 -5.66 11.43 -14.34
C ARG A 160 -4.85 10.39 -13.56
N CYS A 161 -4.79 10.53 -12.24
CA CYS A 161 -4.21 9.49 -11.38
C CYS A 161 -4.97 8.16 -11.57
N GLN A 162 -4.27 7.13 -12.03
CA GLN A 162 -4.82 5.79 -12.23
C GLN A 162 -4.37 4.78 -11.16
N GLY A 163 -3.42 5.14 -10.29
CA GLY A 163 -2.81 4.20 -9.36
C GLY A 163 -2.61 4.80 -7.98
N ASN A 164 -3.15 4.14 -6.96
CA ASN A 164 -2.98 4.53 -5.57
C ASN A 164 -2.39 3.38 -4.76
N LEU A 165 -1.43 3.69 -3.90
CA LEU A 165 -0.88 2.77 -2.91
C LEU A 165 -1.69 2.84 -1.61
N ILE A 166 -2.31 1.74 -1.22
CA ILE A 166 -3.17 1.58 -0.04
C ILE A 166 -2.52 0.67 1.01
N ASP A 167 -3.21 0.50 2.15
CA ASP A 167 -2.82 -0.43 3.22
C ASP A 167 -1.52 0.00 3.94
N GLY A 168 -1.60 1.20 4.53
CA GLY A 168 -0.51 1.80 5.30
C GLY A 168 -0.39 1.27 6.74
N ASP A 169 -0.87 0.07 7.04
CA ASP A 169 -0.87 -0.47 8.42
C ASP A 169 0.53 -0.78 8.95
N LEU A 170 1.46 -1.08 8.06
CA LEU A 170 2.87 -1.30 8.38
C LEU A 170 3.72 -0.02 8.28
N ALA A 171 3.08 1.11 7.98
CA ALA A 171 3.78 2.36 7.77
C ALA A 171 4.56 2.80 9.02
N LYS A 172 5.70 3.42 8.82
CA LYS A 172 6.55 3.90 9.92
C LYS A 172 7.05 5.31 9.63
N HIS A 173 6.66 6.23 10.50
CA HIS A 173 7.18 7.59 10.48
C HIS A 173 8.67 7.59 10.84
N MET A 174 9.48 8.34 10.10
CA MET A 174 10.93 8.39 10.28
C MET A 174 11.31 8.96 11.66
N GLY A 175 10.49 9.87 12.20
CA GLY A 175 10.68 10.45 13.54
C GLY A 175 10.53 9.46 14.69
N ASP A 176 9.74 8.39 14.50
CA ASP A 176 9.45 7.37 15.52
C ASP A 176 10.39 6.17 15.45
N ARG A 177 11.47 6.28 14.66
CA ARG A 177 12.49 5.22 14.53
C ARG A 177 13.25 5.05 15.83
N LYS A 178 12.85 4.03 16.60
CA LYS A 178 13.72 3.43 17.61
C LYS A 178 14.84 2.67 16.90
N ALA A 179 16.01 2.58 17.55
CA ALA A 179 17.08 1.70 17.08
C ALA A 179 16.52 0.27 16.97
N PRO A 180 16.64 -0.40 15.83
CA PRO A 180 16.12 -1.74 15.65
C PRO A 180 16.84 -2.68 16.61
N GLU A 181 16.06 -3.42 17.40
CA GLU A 181 16.57 -4.48 18.24
C GLU A 181 16.93 -5.69 17.36
N ALA A 182 17.98 -6.41 17.70
CA ALA A 182 18.34 -7.63 17.01
C ALA A 182 17.17 -8.63 17.11
N GLY A 183 16.57 -8.98 15.96
CA GLY A 183 15.40 -9.87 15.91
C GLY A 183 14.05 -9.17 15.75
N GLU A 184 14.01 -7.87 15.44
CA GLU A 184 12.77 -7.21 15.01
C GLU A 184 12.14 -7.98 13.84
N SER A 185 10.84 -8.27 13.94
CA SER A 185 10.13 -9.07 12.95
C SER A 185 10.12 -8.38 11.60
N ILE A 186 10.52 -9.10 10.55
CA ILE A 186 10.39 -8.62 9.17
C ILE A 186 8.89 -8.42 8.87
N SER A 187 8.57 -7.28 8.28
CA SER A 187 7.21 -6.92 7.88
C SER A 187 7.17 -6.77 6.37
N GLY A 188 6.02 -7.06 5.78
CA GLY A 188 5.77 -6.90 4.36
C GLY A 188 5.82 -8.21 3.57
N THR A 189 5.44 -8.12 2.31
CA THR A 189 5.26 -9.27 1.42
C THR A 189 6.60 -9.75 0.85
N ILE A 190 7.06 -10.94 1.29
CA ILE A 190 8.41 -11.48 1.00
C ILE A 190 8.81 -11.40 -0.49
N PRO A 191 7.98 -11.80 -1.47
CA PRO A 191 8.34 -11.73 -2.90
C PRO A 191 8.71 -10.33 -3.41
N PHE A 192 8.18 -9.28 -2.80
CA PHE A 192 8.42 -7.88 -3.22
C PHE A 192 9.44 -7.18 -2.33
N MET A 193 9.95 -7.85 -1.32
CA MET A 193 10.85 -7.24 -0.35
C MET A 193 12.22 -6.98 -0.95
N SER A 194 12.83 -5.86 -0.56
CA SER A 194 14.17 -5.48 -1.04
C SER A 194 15.24 -6.52 -0.67
N ILE A 195 16.23 -6.68 -1.55
CA ILE A 195 17.36 -7.59 -1.35
C ILE A 195 18.12 -7.22 -0.07
N ASN A 196 18.25 -5.93 0.23
CA ASN A 196 18.93 -5.45 1.44
C ASN A 196 18.22 -5.92 2.71
N LEU A 197 16.89 -5.86 2.76
CA LEU A 197 16.10 -6.34 3.89
C LEU A 197 16.22 -7.86 4.05
N LEU A 198 16.08 -8.61 2.95
CA LEU A 198 16.21 -10.07 2.95
C LEU A 198 17.60 -10.53 3.39
N THR A 199 18.65 -9.84 2.94
CA THR A 199 20.04 -10.14 3.31
C THR A 199 20.28 -9.91 4.80
N ARG A 200 19.80 -8.78 5.34
CA ARG A 200 19.92 -8.47 6.77
C ARG A 200 19.14 -9.44 7.64
N TRP A 201 17.93 -9.80 7.21
CA TRP A 201 17.11 -10.79 7.89
C TRP A 201 17.79 -12.16 7.95
N THR A 202 18.31 -12.63 6.83
CA THR A 202 19.04 -13.91 6.74
C THR A 202 20.29 -13.90 7.63
N ALA A 203 21.01 -12.77 7.67
CA ALA A 203 22.18 -12.58 8.51
C ALA A 203 21.86 -12.32 9.99
N LYS A 204 20.58 -12.25 10.39
CA LYS A 204 20.11 -11.86 11.74
C LYS A 204 20.66 -10.50 12.20
N ASN A 205 20.94 -9.62 11.26
CA ASN A 205 21.36 -8.26 11.53
C ASN A 205 20.16 -7.36 11.83
N PRO A 206 20.35 -6.24 12.55
CA PRO A 206 19.28 -5.27 12.74
C PRO A 206 18.76 -4.74 11.40
N ILE A 207 17.44 -4.74 11.27
CA ILE A 207 16.74 -4.40 10.04
C ILE A 207 16.41 -2.92 10.05
N TYR A 208 16.88 -2.19 9.05
CA TYR A 208 16.53 -0.78 8.85
C TYR A 208 15.89 -0.65 7.48
N HIS A 209 14.59 -0.32 7.46
CA HIS A 209 13.92 0.06 6.22
C HIS A 209 14.38 1.46 5.81
N ASN A 210 14.60 1.66 4.53
CA ASN A 210 14.94 2.92 3.89
C ASN A 210 13.93 3.21 2.77
N PRO A 211 13.82 4.48 2.32
CA PRO A 211 12.95 4.82 1.19
C PRO A 211 13.26 3.98 -0.06
N ASN A 212 14.52 3.66 -0.28
CA ASN A 212 14.96 2.82 -1.40
C ASN A 212 14.40 1.39 -1.34
N ASP A 213 14.08 0.87 -0.15
CA ASP A 213 13.52 -0.47 -0.04
C ASP A 213 12.06 -0.51 -0.57
N ASP A 214 11.27 0.53 -0.30
CA ASP A 214 9.92 0.68 -0.87
C ASP A 214 9.97 0.91 -2.39
N LEU A 215 10.98 1.65 -2.89
CA LEU A 215 11.20 1.83 -4.34
C LEU A 215 11.59 0.52 -5.04
N GLU A 216 12.49 -0.26 -4.44
CA GLU A 216 12.88 -1.57 -4.96
C GLU A 216 11.67 -2.51 -5.01
N SER A 217 10.81 -2.44 -4.00
CA SER A 217 9.56 -3.21 -3.97
C SER A 217 8.63 -2.86 -5.15
N GLY A 218 8.52 -1.57 -5.51
CA GLY A 218 7.80 -1.14 -6.71
C GLY A 218 8.36 -1.72 -8.02
N ILE A 219 9.69 -1.89 -8.12
CA ILE A 219 10.34 -2.54 -9.26
C ILE A 219 9.98 -4.03 -9.30
N TRP A 220 10.00 -4.72 -8.16
CA TRP A 220 9.61 -6.13 -8.09
C TRP A 220 8.16 -6.35 -8.49
N VAL A 221 7.24 -5.46 -8.09
CA VAL A 221 5.85 -5.49 -8.54
C VAL A 221 5.74 -5.29 -10.05
N ALA A 222 6.44 -4.29 -10.61
CA ALA A 222 6.43 -4.06 -12.06
C ALA A 222 6.97 -5.25 -12.86
N MET A 223 8.03 -5.90 -12.37
CA MET A 223 8.59 -7.09 -13.00
C MET A 223 7.61 -8.27 -12.95
N LEU A 224 7.10 -8.63 -11.77
CA LEU A 224 6.23 -9.79 -11.62
C LEU A 224 4.91 -9.61 -12.37
N CYS A 225 4.20 -8.51 -12.13
CA CYS A 225 2.92 -8.26 -12.78
C CYS A 225 3.09 -8.07 -14.30
N GLY A 226 4.20 -7.48 -14.75
CA GLY A 226 4.53 -7.36 -16.17
C GLY A 226 4.75 -8.72 -16.84
N LEU A 227 5.48 -9.62 -16.17
CA LEU A 227 5.67 -11.00 -16.62
C LEU A 227 4.32 -11.75 -16.68
N GLU A 228 3.50 -11.63 -15.65
CA GLU A 228 2.17 -12.28 -15.62
C GLU A 228 1.25 -11.79 -16.74
N GLN A 229 1.23 -10.48 -17.01
CA GLN A 229 0.48 -9.95 -18.15
C GLN A 229 1.01 -10.47 -19.49
N SER A 230 2.33 -10.56 -19.64
CA SER A 230 2.94 -11.10 -20.86
C SER A 230 2.56 -12.57 -21.10
N ILE A 231 2.44 -13.37 -20.02
CA ILE A 231 2.02 -14.77 -20.09
C ILE A 231 0.53 -14.86 -20.42
N LYS A 232 -0.29 -14.01 -19.80
CA LYS A 232 -1.77 -14.05 -19.94
C LYS A 232 -2.25 -13.61 -21.32
N TYR A 233 -1.66 -12.58 -21.89
CA TYR A 233 -2.13 -11.99 -23.15
C TYR A 233 -1.23 -12.33 -24.35
N GLY A 234 -0.04 -12.88 -24.10
CA GLY A 234 1.01 -12.97 -25.11
C GLY A 234 1.48 -11.59 -25.56
N ALA A 235 2.54 -11.53 -26.36
CA ALA A 235 2.92 -10.26 -26.98
C ALA A 235 1.83 -9.83 -27.98
N SER A 236 1.24 -8.66 -27.77
CA SER A 236 0.35 -8.01 -28.73
C SER A 236 1.08 -7.75 -30.05
N ASN A 237 0.33 -7.57 -31.15
CA ASN A 237 0.95 -7.27 -32.44
C ASN A 237 1.79 -5.98 -32.42
N GLN A 238 1.43 -5.03 -31.57
CA GLN A 238 2.16 -3.77 -31.39
C GLN A 238 3.43 -3.95 -30.57
N GLU A 239 3.39 -4.80 -29.53
CA GLU A 239 4.60 -5.16 -28.76
C GLU A 239 5.56 -6.01 -29.58
N LYS A 240 5.05 -6.94 -30.40
CA LYS A 240 5.87 -7.67 -31.39
C LYS A 240 6.53 -6.70 -32.36
N PHE A 241 5.80 -5.70 -32.84
CA PHE A 241 6.33 -4.65 -33.70
C PHE A 241 7.44 -3.85 -32.98
N TRP A 242 7.24 -3.48 -31.72
CA TRP A 242 8.27 -2.79 -30.91
C TRP A 242 9.52 -3.64 -30.68
N LEU A 243 9.35 -4.94 -30.39
CA LEU A 243 10.45 -5.90 -30.23
C LEU A 243 11.25 -6.08 -31.52
N THR A 244 10.60 -5.99 -32.68
CA THR A 244 11.28 -6.04 -34.00
C THR A 244 11.82 -4.69 -34.46
N ALA A 245 11.42 -3.59 -33.83
CA ALA A 245 11.81 -2.23 -34.17
C ALA A 245 12.96 -1.70 -33.29
N LEU A 246 13.37 -2.44 -32.26
CA LEU A 246 14.59 -2.17 -31.51
C LEU A 246 15.79 -2.67 -32.33
N PRO A 247 16.81 -1.83 -32.59
CA PRO A 247 18.00 -2.18 -33.37
C PRO A 247 18.88 -3.25 -32.72
#